data_AF-A0A9P5PDL1-F1
#
_entry.id   AF-A0A9P5PDL1-F1
#
_cell.length_a   1.000
_cell.length_b   1.000
_cell.length_c   1.000
_cell.angle_alpha   90.00
_cell.angle_beta   90.00
_cell.angle_gamma   90.00
#
_symmetry.space_group_name_H-M   'P 1'
#
loop_
_entity.id
_entity.type
_entity.pdbx_description
1 polymer ?
#
loop_
_entity_poly.entity_id
_entity_poly.type
_entity_poly.pdbx_seq_one_letter_code
_entity_poly.pdbx_strand_id
1 'polypeptide(L)'
;MVDVKKYSEPDCWRVTWRQTGELSEEVMFHIQGVIEDKKLAPVRGDKSAKKLRHLKQSIVVSGLGSEGFDKDVDAVMDVYTILARHVQGLKPSEIKDLGRYSGLEFSSRVFTPKNEAPNMEWAVIDEAIDSNNFMRDVKASGVGYVHGDKNVVNFGVEVNGKEKKKTESIGPHQLHIGDVVDIAFAVIAIEGRGASNPTNGVAKLLLRSVTLLEDKHTQAWIKTKALLGSSGGRKVNQLRKRAAFDEEEVEVTRKRLKQMSLDVNEEGSSGSALFGYLRVGMRKVL
;
A
#
# COMPACT_ATOMS: atom_id res chain seq x y z
N MET A 1 30.17 9.40 -9.32
CA MET A 1 30.68 8.15 -9.92
C MET A 1 29.80 7.01 -9.45
N VAL A 2 29.38 6.12 -10.36
CA VAL A 2 28.63 4.90 -10.03
C VAL A 2 29.61 3.86 -9.48
N ASP A 3 29.24 3.22 -8.38
CA ASP A 3 30.03 2.20 -7.69
C ASP A 3 29.12 1.09 -7.16
N VAL A 4 29.65 -0.12 -6.93
CA VAL A 4 28.89 -1.26 -6.42
C VAL A 4 29.43 -1.64 -5.04
N LYS A 5 28.55 -1.65 -4.04
CA LYS A 5 28.93 -1.93 -2.64
C LYS A 5 28.13 -3.05 -2.03
N LYS A 6 28.80 -3.85 -1.20
CA LYS A 6 28.18 -4.86 -0.36
C LYS A 6 27.70 -4.22 0.95
N TYR A 7 26.47 -4.52 1.31
CA TYR A 7 25.83 -4.11 2.57
C TYR A 7 25.49 -5.37 3.35
N SER A 8 25.58 -5.33 4.68
CA SER A 8 25.31 -6.47 5.56
C SER A 8 23.89 -6.52 6.13
N GLU A 9 23.15 -5.41 6.13
CA GLU A 9 21.86 -5.29 6.81
C GLU A 9 20.74 -4.70 5.91
N PRO A 10 19.98 -5.54 5.17
CA PRO A 10 20.25 -6.95 4.91
C PRO A 10 21.40 -7.15 3.92
N ASP A 11 21.98 -8.34 3.94
CA ASP A 11 23.10 -8.76 3.09
C ASP A 11 22.74 -8.73 1.60
N CYS A 12 23.31 -7.76 0.88
CA CYS A 12 23.09 -7.58 -0.55
C CYS A 12 24.14 -6.65 -1.16
N TRP A 13 24.31 -6.75 -2.48
CA TRP A 13 25.05 -5.80 -3.29
C TRP A 13 24.10 -4.75 -3.85
N ARG A 14 24.54 -3.50 -3.85
CA ARG A 14 23.75 -2.35 -4.29
C ARG A 14 24.56 -1.46 -5.20
N VAL A 15 23.89 -0.86 -6.16
CA VAL A 15 24.45 0.22 -6.97
C VAL A 15 24.35 1.51 -6.18
N THR A 16 25.48 2.19 -6.06
CA THR A 16 25.62 3.42 -5.29
C THR A 16 26.20 4.54 -6.15
N TRP A 17 25.83 5.77 -5.83
CA TRP A 17 26.43 6.97 -6.38
C TRP A 17 27.21 7.68 -5.29
N ARG A 18 28.37 8.24 -5.67
CA ARG A 18 29.15 9.12 -4.80
C ARG A 18 29.51 10.39 -5.55
N GLN A 19 29.20 11.53 -4.94
CA GLN A 19 29.74 12.83 -5.28
C GLN A 19 30.97 13.13 -4.40
N THR A 20 31.95 13.86 -4.93
CA THR A 20 33.22 14.12 -4.24
C THR A 20 33.00 14.80 -2.89
N GLY A 21 33.43 14.18 -1.80
CA GLY A 21 33.30 14.71 -0.43
C GLY A 21 32.02 14.32 0.31
N GLU A 22 31.10 13.58 -0.33
CA GLU A 22 29.81 13.20 0.25
C GLU A 22 29.70 11.71 0.58
N LEU A 23 28.71 11.37 1.41
CA LEU A 23 28.36 9.98 1.69
C LEU A 23 27.87 9.28 0.43
N SER A 24 28.05 7.96 0.39
CA SER A 24 27.56 7.16 -0.73
C SER A 24 26.05 6.99 -0.62
N GLU A 25 25.32 7.29 -1.68
CA GLU A 25 23.87 7.14 -1.74
C GLU A 25 23.48 5.95 -2.62
N GLU A 26 22.36 5.29 -2.31
CA GLU A 26 21.79 4.24 -3.15
C GLU A 26 21.19 4.87 -4.42
N VAL A 27 21.49 4.32 -5.60
CA VAL A 27 20.93 4.84 -6.85
C VAL A 27 19.46 4.46 -6.94
N MET A 28 18.63 5.49 -7.12
CA MET A 28 17.19 5.36 -7.33
C MET A 28 16.87 5.53 -8.81
N PHE A 29 16.27 4.50 -9.39
CA PHE A 29 15.82 4.49 -10.78
C PHE A 29 14.31 4.76 -10.82
N HIS A 30 13.86 5.34 -11.93
CA HIS A 30 12.46 5.59 -12.21
C HIS A 30 12.06 4.93 -13.53
N ILE A 31 10.86 4.37 -13.59
CA ILE A 31 10.28 3.83 -14.81
C ILE A 31 8.77 4.08 -14.81
N GLN A 32 8.24 4.44 -15.97
CA GLN A 32 6.81 4.65 -16.15
C GLN A 32 6.18 3.46 -16.87
N GLY A 33 5.00 3.05 -16.44
CA GLY A 33 4.31 1.93 -17.07
C GLY A 33 2.87 1.77 -16.59
N VAL A 34 2.19 0.77 -17.13
CA VAL A 34 0.82 0.40 -16.76
C VAL A 34 0.86 -0.78 -15.80
N ILE A 35 0.08 -0.72 -14.72
CA ILE A 35 -0.03 -1.82 -13.76
C ILE A 35 -0.74 -3.02 -14.39
N GLU A 36 -0.07 -4.16 -14.43
CA GLU A 36 -0.59 -5.45 -14.92
C GLU A 36 -1.04 -6.37 -13.79
N ASP A 37 -0.26 -6.42 -12.70
CA ASP A 37 -0.57 -7.18 -11.49
C ASP A 37 -0.08 -6.41 -10.26
N LYS A 38 -0.77 -6.60 -9.13
CA LYS A 38 -0.34 -6.00 -7.87
C LYS A 38 -0.70 -6.86 -6.67
N LYS A 39 0.23 -6.90 -5.72
CA LYS A 39 0.09 -7.49 -4.39
C LYS A 39 0.62 -6.47 -3.39
N LEU A 40 -0.19 -5.46 -3.11
CA LEU A 40 0.15 -4.36 -2.20
C LEU A 40 -0.58 -4.52 -0.86
N ALA A 41 -0.23 -3.66 0.10
CA ALA A 41 -0.93 -3.58 1.38
C ALA A 41 -2.42 -3.18 1.20
N PRO A 42 -3.31 -3.49 2.16
CA PRO A 42 -3.05 -4.05 3.49
C PRO A 42 -2.62 -5.51 3.44
N VAL A 43 -1.49 -5.80 4.10
CA VAL A 43 -0.90 -7.11 4.07
C VAL A 43 -1.70 -8.04 4.99
N ARG A 44 -2.15 -9.18 4.44
CA ARG A 44 -2.86 -10.20 5.19
C ARG A 44 -2.09 -11.50 5.11
N GLY A 45 -2.04 -12.23 6.20
CA GLY A 45 -1.35 -13.49 6.23
C GLY A 45 -1.40 -14.16 7.58
N ASP A 46 -0.81 -15.34 7.61
CA ASP A 46 -0.55 -16.06 8.83
C ASP A 46 0.71 -15.49 9.48
N LYS A 47 0.65 -15.28 10.80
CA LYS A 47 1.68 -14.66 11.62
C LYS A 47 2.87 -15.59 11.92
N SER A 48 2.87 -16.81 11.41
CA SER A 48 3.98 -17.75 11.57
C SER A 48 5.25 -17.24 10.92
N ALA A 49 6.36 -17.36 11.66
CA ALA A 49 7.69 -16.92 11.25
C ALA A 49 8.08 -17.41 9.84
N LYS A 50 7.70 -18.65 9.46
CA LYS A 50 8.02 -19.21 8.15
C LYS A 50 7.34 -18.44 7.01
N LYS A 51 6.08 -18.03 7.20
CA LYS A 51 5.32 -17.31 6.17
C LYS A 51 5.69 -15.83 6.12
N LEU A 52 5.98 -15.20 7.26
CA LEU A 52 6.42 -13.80 7.32
C LEU A 52 7.66 -13.53 6.46
N ARG A 53 8.62 -14.47 6.41
CA ARG A 53 9.83 -14.37 5.57
C ARG A 53 9.53 -14.21 4.07
N HIS A 54 8.44 -14.80 3.60
CA HIS A 54 8.08 -14.82 2.19
C HIS A 54 7.07 -13.72 1.83
N LEU A 55 6.64 -12.93 2.80
CA LEU A 55 5.68 -11.88 2.61
C LEU A 55 6.35 -10.67 1.95
N LYS A 56 5.90 -10.36 0.74
CA LYS A 56 6.39 -9.25 -0.06
C LYS A 56 5.23 -8.44 -0.60
N GLN A 57 5.46 -7.15 -0.79
CA GLN A 57 4.66 -6.32 -1.66
C GLN A 57 5.27 -6.40 -3.05
N SER A 58 4.43 -6.52 -4.08
CA SER A 58 4.91 -6.53 -5.46
C SER A 58 3.96 -5.82 -6.40
N ILE A 59 4.52 -5.28 -7.47
CA ILE A 59 3.79 -4.67 -8.59
C ILE A 59 4.46 -5.11 -9.88
N VAL A 60 3.66 -5.49 -10.87
CA VAL A 60 4.14 -5.79 -12.22
C VAL A 60 3.66 -4.67 -13.12
N VAL A 61 4.58 -4.05 -13.85
CA VAL A 61 4.24 -3.02 -14.83
C VAL A 61 4.71 -3.41 -16.22
N SER A 62 4.02 -2.94 -17.25
CA SER A 62 4.41 -3.10 -18.64
C SER A 62 4.35 -1.76 -19.38
N GLY A 63 5.06 -1.67 -20.50
CA GLY A 63 4.94 -0.57 -21.45
C GLY A 63 3.88 -0.77 -22.53
N LEU A 64 3.11 -1.88 -22.48
CA LEU A 64 2.16 -2.29 -23.50
C LEU A 64 2.74 -2.30 -24.95
N GLY A 65 4.03 -2.61 -25.09
CA GLY A 65 4.75 -2.61 -26.37
C GLY A 65 5.26 -1.24 -26.83
N SER A 66 5.38 -0.26 -25.94
CA SER A 66 6.01 1.03 -26.24
C SER A 66 7.53 0.94 -26.29
N GLU A 67 8.14 1.54 -27.32
CA GLU A 67 9.60 1.57 -27.49
C GLU A 67 10.33 2.26 -26.33
N GLY A 68 9.68 3.22 -25.66
CA GLY A 68 10.26 3.90 -24.50
C GLY A 68 10.49 2.94 -23.34
N PHE A 69 9.49 2.11 -23.05
CA PHE A 69 9.60 1.12 -21.98
C PHE A 69 10.61 0.03 -22.31
N ASP A 70 10.70 -0.39 -23.58
CA ASP A 70 11.70 -1.38 -24.00
C ASP A 70 13.13 -0.86 -23.77
N LYS A 71 13.39 0.43 -24.04
CA LYS A 71 14.66 1.09 -23.70
C LYS A 71 14.92 1.13 -22.20
N ASP A 72 13.88 1.35 -21.39
CA ASP A 72 14.00 1.33 -19.93
C ASP A 72 14.33 -0.10 -19.42
N VAL A 73 13.73 -1.14 -20.02
CA VAL A 73 14.06 -2.54 -19.74
C VAL A 73 15.52 -2.84 -20.09
N ASP A 74 15.99 -2.39 -21.25
CA ASP A 74 17.39 -2.53 -21.67
C ASP A 74 18.33 -1.82 -20.69
N ALA A 75 17.99 -0.61 -20.23
CA ALA A 75 18.77 0.12 -19.24
C ALA A 75 18.84 -0.61 -17.89
N VAL A 76 17.74 -1.24 -17.45
CA VAL A 76 17.74 -2.12 -16.26
C VAL A 76 18.68 -3.31 -16.46
N MET A 77 18.72 -3.88 -17.67
CA MET A 77 19.63 -4.97 -18.01
C MET A 77 21.09 -4.51 -18.04
N ASP A 78 21.39 -3.30 -18.47
CA ASP A 78 22.73 -2.72 -18.37
C ASP A 78 23.19 -2.61 -16.92
N VAL A 79 22.32 -2.11 -16.02
CA VAL A 79 22.61 -2.06 -14.57
C VAL A 79 22.83 -3.46 -14.01
N TYR A 80 22.04 -4.44 -14.46
CA TYR A 80 22.26 -5.83 -14.11
C TYR A 80 23.66 -6.33 -14.53
N THR A 81 24.16 -5.97 -15.73
CA THR A 81 25.51 -6.38 -16.15
C THR A 81 26.60 -5.82 -15.24
N ILE A 82 26.40 -4.63 -14.67
CA ILE A 82 27.32 -4.02 -13.70
C ILE A 82 27.36 -4.86 -12.42
N LEU A 83 26.20 -5.29 -11.91
CA LEU A 83 26.11 -6.16 -10.72
C LEU A 83 26.66 -7.57 -10.99
N ALA A 84 26.44 -8.13 -12.18
CA ALA A 84 26.90 -9.47 -12.54
C ALA A 84 28.44 -9.60 -12.54
N ARG A 85 29.18 -8.48 -12.69
CA ARG A 85 30.64 -8.46 -12.53
C ARG A 85 31.10 -8.65 -11.08
N HIS A 86 30.23 -8.36 -10.11
CA HIS A 86 30.52 -8.44 -8.68
C HIS A 86 29.93 -9.70 -8.03
N VAL A 87 28.86 -10.24 -8.61
CA VAL A 87 28.14 -11.41 -8.07
C VAL A 87 28.14 -12.55 -9.08
N GLN A 88 28.82 -13.65 -8.74
CA GLN A 88 28.93 -14.80 -9.63
C GLN A 88 27.58 -15.51 -9.83
N GLY A 89 27.32 -15.89 -11.08
CA GLY A 89 26.11 -16.60 -11.51
C GLY A 89 24.81 -15.91 -11.11
N LEU A 90 24.84 -14.56 -11.10
CA LEU A 90 23.65 -13.74 -10.98
C LEU A 90 22.64 -14.16 -12.06
N LYS A 91 21.36 -14.19 -11.70
CA LYS A 91 20.24 -14.41 -12.63
C LYS A 91 19.25 -13.25 -12.53
N PRO A 92 18.68 -12.78 -13.65
CA PRO A 92 17.59 -11.83 -13.62
C PRO A 92 16.30 -12.59 -13.22
N SER A 93 15.60 -12.18 -12.16
CA SER A 93 14.34 -12.82 -11.73
C SER A 93 13.07 -12.02 -12.01
N GLU A 94 13.21 -10.76 -12.40
CA GLU A 94 12.09 -9.81 -12.36
C GLU A 94 11.49 -9.48 -13.74
N ILE A 95 12.03 -10.04 -14.84
CA ILE A 95 11.41 -9.91 -16.16
C ILE A 95 10.30 -10.96 -16.28
N LYS A 96 9.07 -10.50 -16.55
CA LYS A 96 7.90 -11.33 -16.81
C LYS A 96 7.58 -11.37 -18.28
N ASP A 97 7.36 -12.57 -18.79
CA ASP A 97 6.72 -12.76 -20.09
C ASP A 97 5.21 -12.62 -19.92
N LEU A 98 4.63 -11.59 -20.54
CA LEU A 98 3.19 -11.33 -20.56
C LEU A 98 2.57 -11.73 -21.91
N GLY A 99 3.29 -12.55 -22.69
CA GLY A 99 2.90 -13.05 -23.99
C GLY A 99 3.32 -12.12 -25.13
N ARG A 100 2.72 -10.93 -25.21
CA ARG A 100 2.98 -9.99 -26.32
C ARG A 100 4.07 -8.96 -26.03
N TYR A 101 4.36 -8.72 -24.77
CA TYR A 101 5.32 -7.74 -24.30
C TYR A 101 5.94 -8.24 -22.99
N SER A 102 7.09 -7.67 -22.63
CA SER A 102 7.72 -7.94 -21.33
C SER A 102 7.17 -6.99 -20.25
N GLY A 103 7.11 -7.51 -19.03
CA GLY A 103 6.83 -6.72 -17.83
C GLY A 103 7.97 -6.78 -16.84
N LEU A 104 8.03 -5.82 -15.92
CA LEU A 104 8.98 -5.80 -14.80
C LEU A 104 8.22 -5.99 -13.49
N GLU A 105 8.62 -6.97 -12.68
CA GLU A 105 8.14 -7.17 -11.31
C GLU A 105 9.04 -6.40 -10.32
N PHE A 106 8.48 -5.41 -9.65
CA PHE A 106 9.13 -4.72 -8.54
C PHE A 106 8.60 -5.30 -7.25
N SER A 107 9.47 -5.64 -6.31
CA SER A 107 9.01 -6.16 -5.02
C SER A 107 9.87 -5.74 -3.85
N SER A 108 9.24 -5.59 -2.69
CA SER A 108 9.90 -5.31 -1.42
C SER A 108 9.38 -6.26 -0.35
N ARG A 109 10.26 -6.77 0.50
CA ARG A 109 9.85 -7.59 1.64
C ARG A 109 9.08 -6.71 2.61
N VAL A 110 7.96 -7.22 3.13
CA VAL A 110 7.23 -6.53 4.20
C VAL A 110 8.03 -6.62 5.50
N PHE A 111 8.68 -7.76 5.75
CA PHE A 111 9.46 -7.97 6.95
C PHE A 111 10.86 -8.49 6.62
N THR A 112 11.84 -8.01 7.39
CA THR A 112 13.20 -8.51 7.39
C THR A 112 13.43 -9.32 8.68
N PRO A 113 14.00 -10.53 8.61
CA PRO A 113 14.43 -11.25 9.80
C PRO A 113 15.43 -10.41 10.62
N LYS A 114 15.28 -10.34 11.95
CA LYS A 114 16.21 -9.58 12.81
C LYS A 114 17.64 -10.11 12.76
N ASN A 115 17.85 -11.39 12.47
CA ASN A 115 19.20 -11.93 12.29
C ASN A 115 19.86 -11.48 10.96
N GLU A 116 19.08 -11.00 9.98
CA GLU A 116 19.61 -10.39 8.74
C GLU A 116 19.83 -8.88 8.90
N ALA A 117 19.17 -8.23 9.86
CA ALA A 117 19.29 -6.80 10.13
C ALA A 117 19.09 -6.51 11.62
N PRO A 118 20.09 -6.84 12.47
CA PRO A 118 19.96 -6.75 13.93
C PRO A 118 19.77 -5.31 14.43
N ASN A 119 20.31 -4.33 13.71
CA ASN A 119 20.25 -2.92 14.08
C ASN A 119 19.10 -2.18 13.39
N MET A 120 18.27 -2.87 12.60
CA MET A 120 17.13 -2.26 11.94
C MET A 120 16.01 -1.99 12.95
N GLU A 121 15.60 -0.73 13.03
CA GLU A 121 14.48 -0.30 13.86
C GLU A 121 13.15 -0.44 13.12
N TRP A 122 12.05 -0.43 13.88
CA TRP A 122 10.71 -0.42 13.30
C TRP A 122 10.39 0.95 12.73
N ALA A 123 10.08 0.99 11.43
CA ALA A 123 9.52 2.17 10.79
C ALA A 123 8.12 2.49 11.34
N VAL A 124 7.68 3.72 11.10
CA VAL A 124 6.31 4.15 11.40
C VAL A 124 5.34 3.39 10.50
N ILE A 125 4.36 2.73 11.11
CA ILE A 125 3.35 1.94 10.38
C ILE A 125 2.16 2.85 10.06
N ASP A 126 2.01 3.19 8.80
CA ASP A 126 0.85 3.93 8.27
C ASP A 126 -0.43 3.09 8.40
N GLU A 127 -1.52 3.71 8.85
CA GLU A 127 -2.83 3.09 8.98
C GLU A 127 -3.41 2.65 7.62
N ALA A 128 -3.09 3.36 6.54
CA ALA A 128 -3.49 2.98 5.19
C ALA A 128 -2.82 1.68 4.72
N ILE A 129 -1.65 1.34 5.28
CA ILE A 129 -0.88 0.13 4.97
C ILE A 129 -1.24 -1.01 5.94
N ASP A 130 -1.63 -0.70 7.18
CA ASP A 130 -1.96 -1.68 8.22
C ASP A 130 -3.40 -1.54 8.76
N SER A 131 -4.37 -1.46 7.85
CA SER A 131 -5.78 -1.22 8.18
C SER A 131 -6.42 -2.30 9.06
N ASN A 132 -5.75 -3.43 9.27
CA ASN A 132 -6.19 -4.58 10.07
C ASN A 132 -5.28 -4.86 11.29
N ASN A 133 -4.36 -3.95 11.61
CA ASN A 133 -3.37 -4.10 12.69
C ASN A 133 -2.46 -5.33 12.57
N PHE A 134 -2.34 -5.94 11.38
CA PHE A 134 -1.52 -7.13 11.19
C PHE A 134 -0.03 -6.87 11.47
N MET A 135 0.51 -5.75 10.97
CA MET A 135 1.91 -5.39 11.19
C MET A 135 2.16 -4.98 12.65
N ARG A 136 1.22 -4.24 13.26
CA ARG A 136 1.26 -3.91 14.70
C ARG A 136 1.23 -5.15 15.57
N ASP A 137 0.41 -6.14 15.23
CA ASP A 137 0.36 -7.42 15.93
C ASP A 137 1.67 -8.21 15.79
N VAL A 138 2.26 -8.25 14.59
CA VAL A 138 3.57 -8.87 14.37
C VAL A 138 4.65 -8.17 15.21
N LYS A 139 4.64 -6.84 15.27
CA LYS A 139 5.53 -6.05 16.14
C LYS A 139 5.37 -6.43 17.61
N ALA A 140 4.13 -6.48 18.10
CA ALA A 140 3.81 -6.82 19.49
C ALA A 140 4.19 -8.27 19.85
N SER A 141 4.06 -9.20 18.90
CA SER A 141 4.36 -10.62 19.12
C SER A 141 5.85 -10.95 19.28
N GLY A 142 6.75 -10.06 18.86
CA GLY A 142 8.20 -10.26 19.03
C GLY A 142 8.80 -11.43 18.23
N VAL A 143 8.18 -11.87 17.14
CA VAL A 143 8.54 -13.09 16.35
C VAL A 143 9.90 -13.00 15.61
N GLY A 144 10.78 -12.07 15.99
CA GLY A 144 12.13 -11.95 15.42
C GLY A 144 12.16 -11.34 14.01
N TYR A 145 11.13 -10.57 13.66
CA TYR A 145 11.04 -9.83 12.40
C TYR A 145 10.92 -8.32 12.66
N VAL A 146 11.33 -7.53 11.68
CA VAL A 146 11.22 -6.07 11.70
C VAL A 146 10.72 -5.56 10.35
N HIS A 147 9.83 -4.56 10.37
CA HIS A 147 9.52 -3.73 9.22
C HIS A 147 10.25 -2.39 9.42
N GLY A 148 11.43 -2.25 8.83
CA GLY A 148 12.22 -1.02 8.93
C GLY A 148 12.09 -0.14 7.68
N ASP A 149 12.81 0.98 7.65
CA ASP A 149 12.72 1.96 6.56
C ASP A 149 13.01 1.36 5.19
N LYS A 150 13.86 0.33 5.12
CA LYS A 150 14.17 -0.39 3.88
C LYS A 150 13.01 -1.25 3.37
N ASN A 151 12.02 -1.55 4.20
CA ASN A 151 10.81 -2.31 3.86
C ASN A 151 9.62 -1.40 3.51
N VAL A 152 9.71 -0.10 3.79
CA VAL A 152 8.65 0.87 3.50
C VAL A 152 8.57 1.08 1.99
N VAL A 153 7.34 1.11 1.47
CA VAL A 153 7.02 1.51 0.10
C VAL A 153 6.12 2.73 0.19
N ASN A 154 6.53 3.82 -0.46
CA ASN A 154 5.77 5.06 -0.48
C ASN A 154 4.75 5.04 -1.63
N PHE A 155 3.53 5.51 -1.37
CA PHE A 155 2.47 5.59 -2.37
C PHE A 155 2.03 7.04 -2.52
N GLY A 156 1.96 7.53 -3.75
CA GLY A 156 1.54 8.89 -4.02
C GLY A 156 0.72 9.04 -5.29
N VAL A 157 0.12 10.20 -5.47
CA VAL A 157 -0.51 10.64 -6.72
C VAL A 157 0.12 11.95 -7.18
N GLU A 158 0.40 12.04 -8.47
CA GLU A 158 0.86 13.30 -9.08
C GLU A 158 -0.32 14.26 -9.21
N VAL A 159 -0.21 15.41 -8.55
CA VAL A 159 -1.17 16.51 -8.61
C VAL A 159 -0.53 17.66 -9.39
N ASN A 160 -1.24 18.10 -10.43
CA ASN A 160 -0.84 19.26 -11.22
C ASN A 160 -1.00 20.55 -10.39
N GLY A 161 0.09 20.97 -9.74
CA GLY A 161 0.19 22.28 -9.12
C GLY A 161 0.39 23.39 -10.17
N LYS A 162 0.04 24.64 -9.80
CA LYS A 162 0.15 25.81 -10.70
C LYS A 162 1.58 26.09 -11.19
N GLU A 163 2.61 25.67 -10.46
CA GLU A 163 4.02 25.94 -10.80
C GLU A 163 4.90 24.69 -10.84
N LYS A 164 4.58 23.64 -10.08
CA LYS A 164 5.33 22.38 -10.03
C LYS A 164 4.40 21.20 -9.78
N LYS A 165 4.72 20.06 -10.40
CA LYS A 165 4.16 18.76 -10.06
C LYS A 165 4.40 18.49 -8.57
N LYS A 166 3.33 18.21 -7.84
CA LYS A 166 3.38 17.82 -6.42
C LYS A 166 2.93 16.38 -6.30
N THR A 167 3.48 15.67 -5.33
CA THR A 167 3.04 14.31 -5.00
C THR A 167 2.29 14.35 -3.68
N GLU A 168 1.04 13.91 -3.67
CA GLU A 168 0.25 13.74 -2.46
C GLU A 168 0.23 12.28 -2.04
N SER A 169 0.33 12.00 -0.74
CA SER A 169 0.33 10.62 -0.23
C SER A 169 -1.05 9.98 -0.39
N ILE A 170 -1.07 8.73 -0.87
CA ILE A 170 -2.29 7.94 -1.02
C ILE A 170 -2.14 6.56 -0.39
N GLY A 171 -3.26 5.88 -0.15
CA GLY A 171 -3.23 4.49 0.27
C GLY A 171 -3.01 3.53 -0.91
N PRO A 172 -2.35 2.38 -0.71
CA PRO A 172 -2.12 1.36 -1.74
C PRO A 172 -3.40 0.77 -2.35
N HIS A 173 -4.54 0.92 -1.65
CA HIS A 173 -5.86 0.51 -2.12
C HIS A 173 -6.41 1.39 -3.24
N GLN A 174 -5.86 2.59 -3.46
CA GLN A 174 -6.31 3.51 -4.50
C GLN A 174 -5.73 3.19 -5.89
N LEU A 175 -4.62 2.45 -5.94
CA LEU A 175 -4.02 1.97 -7.19
C LEU A 175 -4.83 0.80 -7.75
N HIS A 176 -4.93 0.66 -9.06
CA HIS A 176 -5.65 -0.41 -9.74
C HIS A 176 -4.88 -0.94 -10.94
N ILE A 177 -5.18 -2.18 -11.35
CA ILE A 177 -4.69 -2.72 -12.61
C ILE A 177 -5.23 -1.84 -13.75
N GLY A 178 -4.36 -1.44 -14.67
CA GLY A 178 -4.65 -0.50 -15.75
C GLY A 178 -4.26 0.96 -15.47
N ASP A 179 -3.88 1.30 -14.23
CA ASP A 179 -3.38 2.65 -13.92
C ASP A 179 -1.98 2.87 -14.51
N VAL A 180 -1.72 4.11 -14.94
CA VAL A 180 -0.38 4.57 -15.36
C VAL A 180 0.36 5.09 -14.14
N VAL A 181 1.56 4.56 -13.88
CA VAL A 181 2.36 4.86 -12.70
C VAL A 181 3.81 5.16 -13.03
N ASP A 182 4.45 5.98 -12.19
CA ASP A 182 5.90 6.08 -12.07
C ASP A 182 6.37 5.24 -10.87
N ILE A 183 7.30 4.34 -11.11
CA ILE A 183 7.88 3.44 -10.10
C ILE A 183 9.28 3.91 -9.77
N ALA A 184 9.54 4.26 -8.51
CA ALA A 184 10.92 4.39 -8.04
C ALA A 184 11.40 3.07 -7.45
N PHE A 185 12.58 2.63 -7.85
CA PHE A 185 13.15 1.35 -7.42
C PHE A 185 14.67 1.39 -7.33
N ALA A 186 15.23 0.39 -6.65
CA ALA A 186 16.67 0.13 -6.62
C ALA A 186 16.96 -1.25 -7.22
N VAL A 187 18.10 -1.40 -7.89
CA VAL A 187 18.57 -2.72 -8.37
C VAL A 187 19.55 -3.29 -7.36
N ILE A 188 19.24 -4.46 -6.81
CA ILE A 188 20.07 -5.15 -5.82
C ILE A 188 20.43 -6.54 -6.30
N ALA A 189 21.56 -7.07 -5.84
CA ALA A 189 21.93 -8.47 -6.03
C ALA A 189 22.09 -9.18 -4.68
N ILE A 190 21.52 -10.37 -4.58
CA ILE A 190 21.57 -11.21 -3.37
C ILE A 190 22.39 -12.45 -3.73
N GLU A 191 23.45 -12.72 -2.97
CA GLU A 191 24.24 -13.93 -3.11
C GLU A 191 23.46 -15.16 -2.59
N GLY A 192 23.58 -16.29 -3.30
CA GLY A 192 23.00 -17.56 -2.85
C GLY A 192 23.75 -18.12 -1.65
N ARG A 193 23.06 -18.40 -0.54
CA ARG A 193 23.66 -18.97 0.69
C ARG A 193 23.67 -20.51 0.74
N GLY A 194 23.68 -21.19 -0.40
CA GLY A 194 23.55 -22.65 -0.47
C GLY A 194 24.89 -23.38 -0.55
N ALA A 195 25.14 -24.33 0.37
CA ALA A 195 26.34 -25.17 0.37
C ALA A 195 26.50 -26.06 -0.88
N SER A 196 25.40 -26.39 -1.56
CA SER A 196 25.39 -27.21 -2.77
C SER A 196 25.51 -26.41 -4.07
N ASN A 197 25.33 -25.09 -4.02
CA ASN A 197 25.45 -24.24 -5.22
C ASN A 197 25.71 -22.76 -4.85
N PRO A 198 26.94 -22.44 -4.39
CA PRO A 198 27.32 -21.10 -3.93
C PRO A 198 27.31 -20.02 -5.02
N THR A 199 27.02 -20.39 -6.28
CA THR A 199 27.07 -19.52 -7.46
C THR A 199 25.70 -19.08 -7.98
N ASN A 200 24.60 -19.25 -7.24
CA ASN A 200 23.27 -18.80 -7.70
C ASN A 200 22.89 -17.47 -7.05
N GLY A 201 23.52 -16.38 -7.49
CA GLY A 201 23.05 -15.04 -7.17
C GLY A 201 21.71 -14.73 -7.85
N VAL A 202 20.91 -13.85 -7.25
CA VAL A 202 19.66 -13.35 -7.86
C VAL A 202 19.63 -11.83 -7.80
N ALA A 203 19.37 -11.20 -8.94
CA ALA A 203 19.13 -9.76 -9.03
C ALA A 203 17.65 -9.46 -8.81
N LYS A 204 17.35 -8.39 -8.06
CA LYS A 204 15.99 -7.96 -7.75
C LYS A 204 15.80 -6.47 -7.97
N LEU A 205 14.59 -6.11 -8.37
CA LEU A 205 14.10 -4.74 -8.46
C LEU A 205 13.34 -4.43 -7.17
N LEU A 206 14.02 -3.73 -6.26
CA LEU A 206 13.49 -3.39 -4.94
C LEU A 206 12.53 -2.20 -5.07
N LEU A 207 11.24 -2.45 -4.84
CA LEU A 207 10.20 -1.43 -4.89
C LEU A 207 10.38 -0.39 -3.77
N ARG A 208 10.41 0.90 -4.11
CA ARG A 208 10.57 2.01 -3.15
C ARG A 208 9.39 2.96 -3.14
N SER A 209 8.87 3.33 -4.31
CA SER A 209 7.64 4.10 -4.39
C SER A 209 6.82 3.80 -5.63
N VAL A 210 5.52 4.06 -5.54
CA VAL A 210 4.58 4.03 -6.66
C VAL A 210 3.82 5.35 -6.69
N THR A 211 3.95 6.09 -7.78
CA THR A 211 3.26 7.35 -7.99
C THR A 211 2.22 7.19 -9.10
N LEU A 212 0.95 7.39 -8.77
CA LEU A 212 -0.14 7.40 -9.75
C LEU A 212 -0.04 8.64 -10.64
N LEU A 213 0.11 8.43 -11.94
CA LEU A 213 0.16 9.50 -12.95
C LEU A 213 -1.20 9.69 -13.62
N GLU A 214 -1.88 8.60 -13.98
CA GLU A 214 -3.17 8.64 -14.67
C GLU A 214 -4.03 7.42 -14.35
N ASP A 215 -5.30 7.66 -14.00
CA ASP A 215 -6.29 6.62 -13.65
C ASP A 215 -7.55 6.67 -14.55
N LYS A 216 -7.57 7.52 -15.57
CA LYS A 216 -8.79 7.82 -16.35
C LYS A 216 -9.42 6.57 -16.96
N HIS A 217 -8.60 5.67 -17.49
CA HIS A 217 -9.05 4.42 -18.11
C HIS A 217 -9.70 3.49 -17.08
N THR A 218 -9.04 3.32 -15.93
CA THR A 218 -9.57 2.52 -14.82
C THR A 218 -10.86 3.11 -14.27
N GLN A 219 -10.92 4.43 -14.06
CA GLN A 219 -12.12 5.14 -13.61
C GLN A 219 -13.30 4.94 -14.58
N ALA A 220 -13.05 5.09 -15.88
CA ALA A 220 -14.08 4.86 -16.90
C ALA A 220 -14.57 3.40 -16.88
N TRP A 221 -13.66 2.44 -16.75
CA TRP A 221 -14.01 1.02 -16.67
C TRP A 221 -14.84 0.69 -15.42
N ILE A 222 -14.43 1.21 -14.25
CA ILE A 222 -15.16 1.03 -12.99
C ILE A 222 -16.58 1.61 -13.11
N LYS A 223 -16.72 2.82 -13.67
CA LYS A 223 -18.03 3.47 -13.89
C LYS A 223 -18.92 2.63 -14.80
N THR A 224 -18.40 2.18 -15.95
CA THR A 224 -19.16 1.33 -16.88
C THR A 224 -19.57 0.02 -16.24
N LYS A 225 -18.68 -0.64 -15.49
CA LYS A 225 -18.98 -1.88 -14.77
C LYS A 225 -20.06 -1.68 -13.71
N ALA A 226 -20.03 -0.57 -12.97
CA ALA A 226 -21.04 -0.24 -11.98
C ALA A 226 -22.42 -0.02 -12.62
N LEU A 227 -22.48 0.66 -13.78
CA LEU A 227 -23.72 0.88 -14.53
C LEU A 227 -24.29 -0.43 -15.09
N LEU A 228 -23.45 -1.29 -15.68
CA LEU A 228 -23.89 -2.58 -16.23
C LEU A 228 -24.26 -3.58 -15.14
N GLY A 229 -23.54 -3.60 -14.02
CA GLY A 229 -23.78 -4.50 -12.88
C GLY A 229 -25.12 -4.30 -12.17
N SER A 230 -25.78 -3.15 -12.36
CA SER A 230 -27.14 -2.91 -11.84
C SER A 230 -28.25 -3.59 -12.66
N SER A 231 -27.95 -4.13 -13.84
CA SER A 231 -28.96 -4.67 -14.77
C SER A 231 -29.04 -6.21 -14.82
N GLY A 232 -28.16 -6.92 -14.10
CA GLY A 232 -28.06 -8.38 -14.14
C GLY A 232 -28.62 -9.10 -12.90
N GLY A 233 -29.94 -9.28 -12.83
CA GLY A 233 -30.60 -10.54 -12.43
C GLY A 233 -30.17 -11.32 -11.17
N ARG A 234 -29.65 -10.70 -10.10
CA ARG A 234 -29.66 -11.32 -8.77
C ARG A 234 -30.55 -10.49 -7.85
N LYS A 235 -31.57 -11.13 -7.27
CA LYS A 235 -32.31 -10.60 -6.11
C LYS A 235 -31.33 -10.47 -4.94
N VAL A 236 -30.47 -9.47 -4.99
CA VAL A 236 -29.81 -8.94 -3.80
C VAL A 236 -30.96 -8.40 -2.97
N ASN A 237 -31.10 -8.87 -1.74
CA ASN A 237 -31.98 -8.26 -0.76
C ASN A 237 -31.62 -6.78 -0.73
N GLN A 238 -32.43 -5.97 -1.42
CA GLN A 238 -32.29 -4.54 -1.37
C GLN A 238 -32.49 -4.20 0.09
N LEU A 239 -31.41 -3.77 0.75
CA LEU A 239 -31.53 -2.99 1.95
C LEU A 239 -32.37 -1.79 1.53
N ARG A 240 -33.68 -1.86 1.79
CA ARG A 240 -34.60 -0.74 1.68
C ARG A 240 -33.94 0.37 2.49
N LYS A 241 -33.38 1.36 1.80
CA LYS A 241 -33.12 2.66 2.41
C LYS A 241 -34.49 3.11 2.89
N ARG A 242 -34.77 2.95 4.19
CA ARG A 242 -35.84 3.71 4.83
C ARG A 242 -35.43 5.16 4.62
N ALA A 243 -36.11 5.86 3.72
CA ALA A 243 -36.06 7.31 3.72
C ALA A 243 -36.41 7.71 5.15
N ALA A 244 -35.59 8.56 5.77
CA ALA A 244 -35.77 8.93 7.18
C ALA A 244 -37.11 9.64 7.46
N PHE A 245 -37.90 9.90 6.42
CA PHE A 245 -39.21 10.54 6.47
C PHE A 245 -40.10 9.93 5.37
N ASP A 246 -40.58 8.70 5.58
CA ASP A 246 -41.81 8.28 4.92
C ASP A 246 -42.93 9.04 5.64
N GLU A 247 -43.52 10.06 5.00
CA GLU A 247 -44.52 10.96 5.61
C GLU A 247 -45.70 10.18 6.24
N GLU A 248 -46.01 8.99 5.70
CA GLU A 248 -47.07 8.12 6.19
C GLU A 248 -46.77 7.53 7.58
N GLU A 249 -45.50 7.23 7.92
CA GLU A 249 -45.11 6.69 9.22
C GLU A 249 -45.06 7.79 10.29
N VAL A 250 -44.71 9.03 9.89
CA VAL A 250 -44.77 10.22 10.76
C VAL A 250 -46.21 10.54 11.14
N GLU A 251 -47.17 10.41 10.21
CA GLU A 251 -48.60 10.63 10.45
C GLU A 251 -49.18 9.61 11.46
N VAL A 252 -48.81 8.33 11.32
CA VAL A 252 -49.24 7.26 12.24
C VAL A 252 -48.66 7.48 13.65
N THR A 253 -47.40 7.91 13.73
CA THR A 253 -46.75 8.20 15.02
C THR A 253 -47.35 9.45 15.67
N ARG A 254 -47.70 10.48 14.88
CA ARG A 254 -48.44 11.67 15.35
C ARG A 254 -49.83 11.34 15.86
N LYS A 255 -50.57 10.45 15.17
CA LYS A 255 -51.90 9.98 15.63
C LYS A 255 -51.82 9.20 16.92
N ARG A 256 -50.81 8.31 17.08
CA ARG A 256 -50.59 7.58 18.33
C ARG A 256 -50.18 8.49 19.49
N LEU A 257 -49.34 9.51 19.25
CA LEU A 257 -48.98 10.50 20.27
C LEU A 257 -50.16 11.38 20.70
N LYS A 258 -51.07 11.73 19.78
CA LYS A 258 -52.32 12.46 20.12
C LYS A 258 -53.28 11.64 20.98
N GLN A 259 -53.23 10.31 20.93
CA GLN A 259 -54.04 9.45 21.81
C GLN A 259 -53.42 9.24 23.20
N MET A 260 -52.20 9.73 23.44
CA MET A 260 -51.52 9.66 24.74
C MET A 260 -51.52 10.99 25.50
N SER A 261 -52.31 11.99 25.08
CA SER A 261 -52.60 13.13 25.95
C SER A 261 -53.45 12.63 27.11
N LEU A 262 -52.80 12.34 28.22
CA LEU A 262 -53.42 12.07 29.50
C LEU A 262 -54.25 13.30 29.89
N ASP A 263 -55.54 13.08 30.14
CA ASP A 263 -56.38 13.98 30.92
C ASP A 263 -55.76 14.06 32.32
N VAL A 264 -54.98 15.12 32.53
CA VAL A 264 -54.49 15.49 33.86
C VAL A 264 -55.66 16.16 34.57
N ASN A 265 -56.44 15.35 35.28
CA ASN A 265 -57.36 15.84 36.30
C ASN A 265 -56.54 16.48 37.43
N GLU A 266 -56.87 17.75 37.69
CA GLU A 266 -56.53 18.46 38.91
C GLU A 266 -57.22 17.81 40.10
N GLU A 267 -56.44 17.35 41.08
CA GLU A 267 -56.75 17.53 42.52
C GLU A 267 -55.51 17.11 43.32
N GLY A 268 -55.03 18.05 44.15
CA GLY A 268 -53.68 18.05 44.69
C GLY A 268 -53.46 17.26 45.98
N SER A 269 -52.19 17.12 46.35
CA SER A 269 -51.75 17.15 47.75
C SER A 269 -50.23 17.25 47.82
N SER A 270 -49.79 18.29 48.54
CA SER A 270 -48.58 18.45 49.37
C SER A 270 -47.27 17.69 49.09
N GLY A 271 -46.16 18.43 49.18
CA GLY A 271 -44.94 17.90 49.85
C GLY A 271 -43.60 18.02 49.12
N SER A 272 -42.89 19.11 49.40
CA SER A 272 -41.43 19.19 49.67
C SER A 272 -40.37 18.65 48.67
N ALA A 273 -39.65 19.62 48.10
CA ALA A 273 -38.21 19.87 48.25
C ALA A 273 -37.14 19.14 47.39
N LEU A 274 -36.21 20.00 46.94
CA LEU A 274 -34.75 19.84 46.74
C LEU A 274 -34.19 19.43 45.35
N PHE A 275 -33.59 20.44 44.70
CA PHE A 275 -32.22 20.52 44.13
C PHE A 275 -31.57 19.22 43.57
N GLY A 276 -30.91 19.18 42.41
CA GLY A 276 -30.51 20.21 41.47
C GLY A 276 -29.45 19.71 40.47
N TYR A 277 -29.21 20.53 39.45
CA TYR A 277 -28.02 20.71 38.61
C TYR A 277 -27.49 19.61 37.66
N LEU A 278 -27.82 19.84 36.38
CA LEU A 278 -26.90 20.08 35.25
C LEU A 278 -25.39 20.01 35.54
N ARG A 279 -24.63 19.29 34.68
CA ARG A 279 -23.22 19.61 34.44
C ARG A 279 -22.82 19.41 32.97
N VAL A 280 -22.41 20.53 32.37
CA VAL A 280 -21.68 20.70 31.11
C VAL A 280 -20.23 20.26 31.29
N GLY A 281 -19.59 19.77 30.22
CA GLY A 281 -18.14 19.56 30.21
C GLY A 281 -17.53 19.41 28.80
N MET A 282 -17.12 20.53 28.20
CA MET A 282 -16.11 20.58 27.14
C MET A 282 -14.71 20.33 27.72
N ARG A 283 -13.83 19.67 26.96
CA ARG A 283 -12.37 19.86 27.04
C ARG A 283 -11.74 19.78 25.64
N LYS A 284 -11.09 20.87 25.22
CA LYS A 284 -9.98 20.87 24.27
C LYS A 284 -8.70 20.55 25.05
N VAL A 285 -7.79 19.81 24.44
CA VAL A 285 -6.40 19.68 24.87
C VAL A 285 -5.53 20.10 23.69
N LEU A 286 -4.52 20.92 24.03
CA LEU A 286 -3.47 21.47 23.18
C LEU A 286 -2.63 20.38 22.51
#